data_AF-A0A950FHZ6-F1
#
_entry.id   AF-A0A950FHZ6-F1
#
_cell.length_a   1.000
_cell.length_b   1.000
_cell.length_c   1.000
_cell.angle_alpha   90.00
_cell.angle_beta   90.00
_cell.angle_gamma   90.00
#
_symmetry.space_group_name_H-M   'P 1'
#
loop_
_entity.id
_entity.type
_entity.pdbx_description
1 polymer ?
#
loop_
_entity_poly.entity_id
_entity_poly.type
_entity_poly.pdbx_seq_one_letter_code
_entity_poly.pdbx_strand_id
1 'polypeptide(L)' 'MAIAIRKIRQVCERCHHPVHPGRDFLRAQLWGRCTYWHWPCFIRQLREQDQGAAPIIGYYAD' A
#
# COMPACT_ATOMS: atom_id res chain seq x y z
N MET A 1 34.89 10.53 -7.33
CA MET A 1 33.68 10.83 -6.53
C MET A 1 32.85 9.55 -6.44
N ALA A 2 32.75 8.93 -5.26
CA ALA A 2 31.94 7.73 -5.08
C ALA A 2 30.46 8.12 -4.98
N ILE A 3 29.66 7.73 -5.97
CA ILE A 3 28.21 7.91 -5.94
C ILE A 3 27.69 6.87 -4.95
N ALA A 4 27.32 7.32 -3.74
CA ALA A 4 26.59 6.49 -2.80
C ALA A 4 25.21 6.20 -3.41
N ILE A 5 25.08 5.07 -4.09
CA ILE A 5 23.78 4.55 -4.54
C ILE A 5 23.02 4.21 -3.26
N ARG A 6 22.27 5.18 -2.72
CA ARG A 6 21.27 4.92 -1.69
C ARG A 6 20.32 3.90 -2.33
N LYS A 7 20.45 2.63 -1.95
CA LYS A 7 19.42 1.62 -2.22
C LYS A 7 18.11 2.24 -1.76
N ILE A 8 17.27 2.65 -2.71
CA ILE A 8 15.92 3.11 -2.44
C ILE A 8 15.25 1.91 -1.77
N ARG A 9 15.16 1.95 -0.44
CA ARG A 9 14.43 0.93 0.30
C ARG A 9 12.98 1.18 -0.09
N GLN A 10 12.39 0.25 -0.82
CA GLN A 10 10.95 0.27 -1.05
C GLN A 10 10.31 0.09 0.33
N VAL A 11 9.57 1.08 0.80
CA VAL A 11 8.97 1.06 2.13
C VAL A 11 7.48 0.82 1.96
N CYS A 12 6.91 -0.02 2.83
CA CYS A 12 5.48 -0.26 2.85
C CYS A 12 4.76 1.02 3.29
N GLU A 13 3.82 1.51 2.49
CA GLU A 13 3.08 2.76 2.78
C GLU A 13 2.30 2.67 4.10
N ARG A 14 1.86 1.47 4.50
CA ARG A 14 1.08 1.28 5.74
C ARG A 14 1.94 1.21 7.00
N CYS A 15 2.92 0.29 7.02
CA CYS A 15 3.65 -0.03 8.24
C CYS A 15 5.02 0.65 8.31
N HIS A 16 5.44 1.35 7.26
CA HIS A 16 6.75 2.01 7.15
C HIS A 16 7.97 1.08 7.30
N HIS A 17 7.78 -0.23 7.20
CA HIS A 17 8.86 -1.21 7.20
C HIS A 17 9.35 -1.51 5.76
N PRO A 18 10.62 -1.91 5.58
CA PRO A 18 11.15 -2.27 4.27
C PRO A 18 10.37 -3.42 3.62
N VAL A 19 10.08 -3.26 2.33
CA VAL A 19 9.57 -4.28 1.43
C VAL A 19 10.77 -4.90 0.73
N HIS A 20 10.96 -6.20 0.91
CA HIS A 20 12.04 -6.93 0.27
C HIS A 20 11.59 -7.42 -1.11
N PRO A 21 12.28 -7.01 -2.20
CA PRO A 21 12.03 -7.58 -3.52
C PRO A 21 12.34 -9.08 -3.47
N GLY A 22 11.33 -9.93 -3.75
CA GLY A 22 11.43 -11.39 -3.65
C GLY A 22 10.52 -12.04 -2.59
N ARG A 23 9.77 -11.25 -1.81
CA ARG A 23 8.60 -11.71 -1.03
C ARG A 23 7.31 -11.21 -1.67
N ASP A 24 6.16 -11.77 -1.31
CA ASP A 24 4.85 -11.29 -1.80
C ASP A 24 4.64 -9.81 -1.44
N PHE A 25 4.86 -8.94 -2.43
CA PHE A 25 4.66 -7.49 -2.31
C PHE A 25 3.79 -6.99 -3.46
N LEU A 26 3.04 -5.94 -3.17
CA LEU A 26 2.27 -5.22 -4.17
C LEU A 26 2.95 -3.90 -4.49
N ARG A 27 3.08 -3.62 -5.77
CA ARG A 27 3.44 -2.30 -6.28
C ARG A 27 2.18 -1.69 -6.88
N ALA A 28 1.65 -0.65 -6.25
CA ALA A 28 0.43 0.02 -6.70
C ALA A 28 0.77 1.41 -7.25
N GLN A 29 0.24 1.72 -8.43
CA GLN A 29 0.29 3.07 -8.99
C GLN A 29 -1.05 3.76 -8.72
N LEU A 30 -1.07 4.64 -7.72
CA LEU A 30 -2.27 5.34 -7.29
C LEU A 30 -2.07 6.84 -7.51
N TRP A 31 -2.95 7.43 -8.31
CA TRP A 31 -3.03 8.88 -8.55
C TRP A 31 -1.68 9.51 -8.94
N GLY A 32 -0.93 8.84 -9.82
CA GLY A 32 0.38 9.30 -10.28
C GLY A 32 1.56 8.99 -9.34
N ARG A 33 1.30 8.44 -8.14
CA ARG A 33 2.34 8.00 -7.19
C ARG A 33 2.50 6.49 -7.22
N CYS A 34 3.75 6.03 -7.23
CA CYS A 34 4.06 4.61 -7.07
C CYS A 34 4.30 4.30 -5.59
N THR A 35 3.51 3.39 -5.04
CA THR A 35 3.58 2.96 -3.64
C THR A 35 3.88 1.46 -3.56
N TYR A 36 4.58 1.08 -2.51
CA TYR A 36 4.92 -0.30 -2.22
C TYR A 36 4.20 -0.77 -0.98
N TRP A 37 3.77 -2.02 -0.98
CA TRP A 37 3.00 -2.61 0.11
C TRP A 37 3.44 -4.04 0.35
N HIS A 38 3.53 -4.44 1.61
CA HIS A 38 3.44 -5.87 1.92
C HIS A 38 2.03 -6.35 1.58
N TRP A 39 1.91 -7.53 0.96
CA TRP A 39 0.60 -8.12 0.66
C TRP A 39 -0.39 -8.11 1.85
N PRO A 40 -0.02 -8.57 3.07
CA PRO A 40 -0.94 -8.52 4.21
C PRO A 40 -1.33 -7.10 4.63
N CYS A 41 -0.43 -6.11 4.49
CA CYS A 41 -0.73 -4.71 4.79
C CYS A 41 -1.75 -4.12 3.80
N PHE A 42 -1.63 -4.49 2.52
CA PHE A 42 -2.56 -4.07 1.48
C PHE A 42 -3.96 -4.65 1.71
N ILE A 43 -4.07 -5.97 1.92
CA ILE A 43 -5.37 -6.63 2.17
C ILE A 43 -6.06 -6.04 3.40
N ARG A 44 -5.31 -5.76 4.47
CA ARG A 44 -5.88 -5.13 5.66
C ARG A 44 -6.39 -3.71 5.37
N GLN A 45 -5.69 -2.95 4.53
CA GLN A 45 -6.11 -1.58 4.17
C GLN A 45 -7.40 -1.62 3.36
N LEU A 46 -7.48 -2.54 2.39
CA LEU A 46 -8.67 -2.72 1.57
C LEU A 46 -9.89 -3.07 2.45
N ARG A 47 -9.74 -4.00 3.39
CA ARG A 47 -10.82 -4.37 4.32
C ARG A 47 -11.28 -3.21 5.20
N GLU A 48 -10.36 -2.41 5.72
CA GLU A 48 -10.68 -1.24 6.55
C GLU A 48 -11.39 -0.16 5.71
N GLN A 49 -11.01 0.02 4.44
CA GLN A 49 -11.71 0.91 3.52
C GLN A 49 -13.10 0.40 3.17
N ASP A 50 -13.24 -0.89 2.86
CA ASP A 50 -14.54 -1.52 2.54
C ASP A 50 -15.50 -1.43 3.73
N GLN A 51 -15.02 -1.66 4.96
CA GLN A 51 -15.83 -1.51 6.17
C GLN A 51 -16.29 -0.07 6.40
N GLY A 52 -15.44 0.92 6.09
CA GLY A 52 -15.80 2.33 6.15
C GLY A 52 -16.74 2.77 5.02
N ALA A 53 -16.71 2.10 3.87
CA ALA A 53 -17.55 2.40 2.70
C ALA A 53 -18.90 1.68 2.72
N ALA A 54 -18.99 0.50 3.36
CA ALA A 54 -20.22 -0.26 3.54
C ALA A 54 -21.41 0.56 4.08
N PRO A 55 -21.27 1.45 5.09
CA PRO A 55 -22.38 2.27 5.54
C PRO A 55 -22.80 3.33 4.51
N ILE A 56 -21.89 3.79 3.64
CA ILE A 56 -22.21 4.81 2.63
C ILE A 56 -23.11 4.22 1.55
N ILE A 57 -22.85 2.99 1.10
CA ILE A 57 -23.67 2.34 0.05
C ILE A 57 -25.08 2.00 0.57
N GLY A 58 -25.20 1.60 1.84
CA GLY A 58 -26.50 1.30 2.46
C GLY A 58 -27.40 2.53 2.64
N TYR A 59 -26.83 3.72 2.81
CA TYR A 59 -27.60 4.96 3.03
C TYR A 59 -28.20 5.60 1.77
N TYR A 60 -27.73 5.22 0.57
CA TYR A 60 -28.28 5.69 -0.71
C TYR A 60 -29.19 4.66 -1.40
N ALA A 61 -29.48 3.55 -0.72
CA ALA A 61 -30.36 2.49 -1.21
C ALA A 61 -31.81 2.58 -0.68
N ASP A 62 -32.10 3.58 0.15
CA ASP A 62 -33.45 3.98 0.60
C ASP A 62 -33.92 5.25 -0.11
#